data_AF-A0A2D8SA39-F1
#
_entry.id   AF-A0A2D8SA39-F1
#
_cell.length_a   1.000
_cell.length_b   1.000
_cell.length_c   1.000
_cell.angle_alpha   90.00
_cell.angle_beta   90.00
_cell.angle_gamma   90.00
#
_symmetry.space_group_name_H-M   'P 1'
#
loop_
_entity.id
_entity.type
_entity.pdbx_description
1 polymer ?
#
loop_
_entity_poly.entity_id
_entity_poly.type
_entity_poly.pdbx_seq_one_letter_code
_entity_poly.pdbx_strand_id
1 'polypeptide(L)'
;MSKKIVHVVGTGTIGEPLIGLLCDFKEQLGIDHVTFHKNTPLTTDRSKVISLTKRGARLSTHSDKFEGFKAIGLKPEYTTEEAIERASVVIDCTPSGYGHDNKVKYYNKFSNNTLGFVAQGSEFGFGKPYARGINDQTLVKGKDQFVQVVSCNTH
;
A
#
# COMPACT_ATOMS: atom_id res chain seq x y z
N MET A 1 0.42 -20.71 9.05
CA MET A 1 0.37 -19.26 9.36
C MET A 1 -0.19 -18.53 8.15
N SER A 2 -0.97 -17.45 8.35
CA SER A 2 -1.37 -16.59 7.23
C SER A 2 -0.12 -15.94 6.62
N LYS A 3 -0.13 -15.77 5.29
CA LYS A 3 0.98 -15.11 4.58
C LYS A 3 1.08 -13.65 5.01
N LYS A 4 2.30 -13.17 5.26
CA LYS A 4 2.61 -11.78 5.58
C LYS A 4 2.73 -10.99 4.28
N ILE A 5 1.64 -10.32 3.91
CA ILE A 5 1.56 -9.56 2.66
C ILE A 5 1.51 -8.07 2.98
N VAL A 6 2.38 -7.28 2.35
CA VAL A 6 2.30 -5.83 2.37
C VAL A 6 1.70 -5.35 1.06
N HIS A 7 0.61 -4.57 1.14
CA HIS A 7 -0.04 -3.98 -0.02
C HIS A 7 0.21 -2.47 -0.03
N VAL A 8 0.77 -1.94 -1.12
CA VAL A 8 1.02 -0.50 -1.28
C VAL A 8 0.04 0.10 -2.29
N VAL A 9 -0.72 1.11 -1.88
CA VAL A 9 -1.70 1.79 -2.74
C VAL A 9 -1.09 3.07 -3.30
N GLY A 10 -0.92 3.12 -4.61
CA GLY A 10 -0.31 4.25 -5.30
C GLY A 10 1.18 4.04 -5.58
N THR A 11 1.61 4.40 -6.79
CA THR A 11 3.00 4.26 -7.28
C THR A 11 3.59 5.63 -7.64
N GLY A 12 3.25 6.64 -6.84
CA GLY A 12 3.81 7.99 -6.95
C GLY A 12 5.21 8.08 -6.35
N THR A 13 5.64 9.30 -6.05
CA THR A 13 6.98 9.63 -5.53
C THR A 13 7.39 8.82 -4.30
N ILE A 14 6.44 8.52 -3.40
CA ILE A 14 6.71 7.70 -2.21
C ILE A 14 6.46 6.21 -2.47
N GLY A 15 5.33 5.88 -3.10
CA GLY A 15 4.90 4.49 -3.25
C GLY A 15 5.87 3.66 -4.10
N GLU A 16 6.36 4.19 -5.21
CA GLU A 16 7.30 3.46 -6.09
C GLU A 16 8.60 3.03 -5.36
N PRO A 17 9.39 3.95 -4.76
CA PRO A 17 10.60 3.55 -4.06
C PRO A 17 10.32 2.67 -2.85
N LEU A 18 9.19 2.89 -2.14
CA LEU A 18 8.80 2.03 -1.02
C LEU A 18 8.53 0.59 -1.48
N ILE A 19 7.80 0.39 -2.57
CA ILE A 19 7.56 -0.96 -3.13
C ILE A 19 8.90 -1.63 -3.47
N GLY A 20 9.82 -0.88 -4.11
CA GLY A 20 11.16 -1.37 -4.43
C GLY A 20 11.92 -1.84 -3.18
N LEU A 21 12.00 -0.99 -2.16
CA LEU A 21 12.66 -1.30 -0.89
C LEU A 21 12.01 -2.51 -0.19
N LEU A 22 10.68 -2.55 -0.13
CA LEU A 22 9.99 -3.69 0.47
C LEU A 22 10.29 -5.00 -0.27
N CYS A 23 10.44 -4.97 -1.60
CA CYS A 23 10.83 -6.15 -2.37
C CYS A 23 12.28 -6.55 -2.08
N ASP A 24 13.19 -5.59 -2.06
CA ASP A 24 14.63 -5.81 -1.88
C ASP A 24 14.95 -6.33 -0.46
N PHE A 25 14.17 -5.91 0.55
CA PHE A 25 14.37 -6.27 1.96
C PHE A 25 13.32 -7.22 2.54
N LYS A 26 12.45 -7.82 1.71
CA LYS A 26 11.32 -8.64 2.20
C LYS A 26 11.75 -9.76 3.14
N GLU A 27 12.87 -10.44 2.86
CA GLU A 27 13.37 -11.55 3.69
C GLU A 27 13.80 -11.07 5.07
N GLN A 28 14.54 -9.96 5.15
CA GLN A 28 14.99 -9.35 6.40
C GLN A 28 13.82 -8.83 7.23
N LEU A 29 12.77 -8.35 6.56
CA LEU A 29 11.53 -7.88 7.17
C LEU A 29 10.54 -9.01 7.50
N GLY A 30 10.82 -10.25 7.07
CA GLY A 30 9.93 -11.39 7.20
C GLY A 30 8.59 -11.21 6.46
N ILE A 31 8.61 -10.55 5.30
CA ILE A 31 7.48 -10.34 4.40
C ILE A 31 7.50 -11.43 3.32
N ASP A 32 6.38 -12.11 3.11
CA ASP A 32 6.27 -13.18 2.10
C ASP A 32 6.08 -12.59 0.70
N HIS A 33 5.17 -11.61 0.57
CA HIS A 33 4.82 -11.00 -0.71
C HIS A 33 4.58 -9.50 -0.59
N VAL A 34 4.95 -8.78 -1.64
CA VAL A 34 4.61 -7.36 -1.84
C VAL A 34 3.63 -7.28 -2.99
N THR A 35 2.50 -6.60 -2.76
CA THR A 35 1.51 -6.30 -3.79
C THR A 35 1.38 -4.79 -3.90
N PHE A 36 1.01 -4.25 -5.06
CA PHE A 36 0.81 -2.82 -5.21
C PHE A 36 -0.34 -2.49 -6.14
N HIS A 37 -1.06 -1.42 -5.83
CA HIS A 37 -2.20 -0.96 -6.61
C HIS A 37 -1.82 0.19 -7.53
N LYS A 38 -2.18 0.06 -8.82
CA LYS A 38 -2.13 1.15 -9.80
C LYS A 38 -3.53 1.47 -10.32
N ASN A 39 -3.92 2.75 -10.18
CA ASN A 39 -5.25 3.20 -10.57
C ASN A 39 -5.45 3.23 -12.09
N THR A 40 -4.48 3.70 -12.88
CA THR A 40 -4.70 3.96 -14.33
C THR A 40 -3.66 3.24 -15.19
N PRO A 41 -4.08 2.55 -16.27
CA PRO A 41 -3.18 1.91 -17.24
C PRO A 41 -2.56 2.97 -18.16
N LEU A 42 -1.46 3.57 -17.71
CA LEU A 42 -0.72 4.55 -18.51
C LEU A 42 0.51 3.89 -19.15
N THR A 43 0.65 4.00 -20.46
CA THR A 43 1.83 3.48 -21.19
C THR A 43 3.14 4.10 -20.69
N THR A 44 3.09 5.36 -20.24
CA THR A 44 4.24 6.07 -19.65
C THR A 44 4.72 5.44 -18.33
N ASP A 45 3.83 4.78 -17.59
CA ASP A 45 4.16 4.06 -16.35
C ASP A 45 4.55 2.59 -16.59
N ARG A 46 4.52 2.11 -17.85
CA ARG A 46 4.73 0.69 -18.16
C ARG A 46 6.10 0.18 -17.71
N SER A 47 7.16 0.93 -17.98
CA SER A 47 8.53 0.56 -17.60
C SER A 47 8.68 0.44 -16.08
N LYS A 48 8.08 1.37 -15.34
CA LYS A 48 8.00 1.36 -13.88
C LYS A 48 7.31 0.11 -13.34
N VAL A 49 6.11 -0.19 -13.83
CA VAL A 49 5.34 -1.38 -13.41
C VAL A 49 6.12 -2.67 -13.72
N ILE A 50 6.74 -2.76 -14.89
CA ILE A 50 7.59 -3.91 -15.26
C ILE A 50 8.78 -4.03 -14.30
N SER A 51 9.45 -2.93 -13.97
CA SER A 51 10.58 -2.92 -13.03
C SER A 51 10.18 -3.47 -11.65
N LEU A 52 9.08 -2.98 -11.07
CA LEU A 52 8.56 -3.47 -9.79
C LEU A 52 8.16 -4.95 -9.85
N THR A 53 7.53 -5.37 -10.95
CA THR A 53 7.12 -6.77 -11.15
C THR A 53 8.32 -7.70 -11.25
N LYS A 54 9.40 -7.28 -11.93
CA LYS A 54 10.67 -8.02 -12.01
C LYS A 54 11.34 -8.17 -10.64
N ARG A 55 11.15 -7.23 -9.71
CA ARG A 55 11.59 -7.33 -8.32
C ARG A 55 10.71 -8.26 -7.46
N GLY A 56 9.63 -8.81 -8.03
CA GLY A 56 8.72 -9.73 -7.36
C GLY A 56 7.47 -9.10 -6.76
N ALA A 57 7.23 -7.81 -7.01
CA ALA A 57 5.97 -7.16 -6.63
C ALA A 57 4.83 -7.62 -7.55
N ARG A 58 3.61 -7.72 -7.01
CA ARG A 58 2.44 -8.17 -7.78
C ARG A 58 1.44 -7.03 -7.98
N LEU A 59 1.03 -6.81 -9.22
CA LEU A 59 0.17 -5.70 -9.62
C LEU A 59 -1.30 -5.98 -9.25
N SER A 60 -1.97 -5.02 -8.63
CA SER A 60 -3.43 -4.95 -8.52
C SER A 60 -3.98 -3.69 -9.17
N THR A 61 -5.25 -3.73 -9.57
CA THR A 61 -5.98 -2.60 -10.13
C THR A 61 -7.49 -2.77 -9.96
N HIS A 62 -8.29 -1.80 -10.40
CA HIS A 62 -9.74 -1.95 -10.39
C HIS A 62 -10.17 -3.00 -11.42
N SER A 63 -11.21 -3.78 -11.11
CA SER A 63 -11.69 -4.88 -11.97
C SER A 63 -11.99 -4.42 -13.40
N ASP A 64 -12.62 -3.25 -13.55
CA ASP A 64 -12.95 -2.61 -14.83
C ASP A 64 -11.72 -2.16 -15.64
N LYS A 65 -10.54 -2.08 -15.03
CA LYS A 65 -9.30 -1.61 -15.67
C LYS A 65 -8.34 -2.73 -16.06
N PHE A 66 -8.65 -3.99 -15.75
CA PHE A 66 -7.79 -5.14 -16.07
C PHE A 66 -7.41 -5.18 -17.55
N GLU A 67 -8.38 -5.04 -18.44
CA GLU A 67 -8.15 -5.09 -19.89
C GLU A 67 -7.28 -3.93 -20.38
N GLY A 68 -7.43 -2.74 -19.78
CA GLY A 68 -6.57 -1.59 -20.10
C GLY A 68 -5.09 -1.85 -19.77
N PHE A 69 -4.81 -2.50 -18.63
CA PHE A 69 -3.44 -2.91 -18.30
C PHE A 69 -2.93 -4.02 -19.23
N LYS A 70 -3.76 -5.04 -19.54
CA LYS A 70 -3.40 -6.11 -20.47
C LYS A 70 -3.06 -5.59 -21.85
N ALA A 71 -3.82 -4.61 -22.36
CA ALA A 71 -3.59 -3.98 -23.66
C ALA A 71 -2.21 -3.31 -23.77
N ILE A 72 -1.67 -2.78 -22.67
CA ILE A 72 -0.31 -2.22 -22.61
C ILE A 72 0.75 -3.24 -22.16
N GLY A 73 0.41 -4.53 -22.17
CA GLY A 73 1.32 -5.63 -21.85
C GLY A 73 1.67 -5.76 -20.37
N LEU A 74 0.80 -5.27 -19.48
CA LEU A 74 0.90 -5.46 -18.03
C LEU A 74 -0.16 -6.46 -17.57
N LYS A 75 0.16 -7.26 -16.56
CA LYS A 75 -0.74 -8.34 -16.09
C LYS A 75 -1.11 -8.11 -14.63
N PRO A 76 -2.22 -7.43 -14.33
CA PRO A 76 -2.76 -7.37 -12.98
C PRO A 76 -3.15 -8.77 -12.51
N GLU A 77 -2.86 -9.08 -11.25
CA GLU A 77 -3.20 -10.36 -10.61
C GLU A 77 -4.44 -10.25 -9.73
N TYR A 78 -4.71 -9.07 -9.16
CA TYR A 78 -5.76 -8.88 -8.15
C TYR A 78 -6.58 -7.62 -8.41
N THR A 79 -7.86 -7.70 -8.07
CA THR A 79 -8.69 -6.51 -7.88
C THR A 79 -8.25 -5.74 -6.63
N THR A 80 -8.71 -4.50 -6.49
CA THR A 80 -8.43 -3.68 -5.30
C THR A 80 -8.84 -4.38 -4.02
N GLU A 81 -10.07 -4.88 -3.97
CA GLU A 81 -10.62 -5.57 -2.80
C GLU A 81 -9.88 -6.87 -2.49
N GLU A 82 -9.61 -7.72 -3.49
CA GLU A 82 -8.86 -8.97 -3.29
C GLU A 82 -7.44 -8.70 -2.76
N ALA A 83 -6.77 -7.65 -3.25
CA ALA A 83 -5.44 -7.29 -2.78
C ALA A 83 -5.45 -6.84 -1.32
N ILE A 84 -6.45 -6.03 -0.92
CA ILE A 84 -6.62 -5.55 0.45
C ILE A 84 -7.01 -6.69 1.38
N GLU A 85 -7.96 -7.55 1.00
CA GLU A 85 -8.41 -8.69 1.81
C GLU A 85 -7.28 -9.65 2.17
N ARG A 86 -6.31 -9.81 1.26
CA ARG A 86 -5.14 -10.67 1.44
C ARG A 86 -4.01 -9.99 2.21
N ALA A 87 -4.04 -8.66 2.34
CA ALA A 87 -2.96 -7.90 2.92
C ALA A 87 -2.94 -8.05 4.44
N SER A 88 -1.75 -8.27 5.00
CA SER A 88 -1.54 -8.12 6.44
C SER A 88 -1.41 -6.65 6.82
N VAL A 89 -0.80 -5.84 5.96
CA VAL A 89 -0.68 -4.38 6.14
C VAL A 89 -0.94 -3.69 4.81
N VAL A 90 -1.72 -2.62 4.84
CA VAL A 90 -1.91 -1.74 3.68
C VAL A 90 -1.22 -0.40 3.95
N ILE A 91 -0.44 0.07 2.99
CA ILE A 91 0.23 1.37 3.03
C ILE A 91 -0.32 2.24 1.91
N ASP A 92 -1.05 3.28 2.28
CA ASP A 92 -1.60 4.26 1.38
C ASP A 92 -0.56 5.36 1.10
N CYS A 93 -0.17 5.44 -0.18
CA CYS A 93 0.73 6.43 -0.74
C CYS A 93 0.04 7.27 -1.83
N THR A 94 -1.28 7.37 -1.78
CA THR A 94 -2.08 8.18 -2.71
C THR A 94 -1.94 9.68 -2.38
N PRO A 95 -2.28 10.58 -3.32
CA PRO A 95 -2.28 12.02 -3.07
C PRO A 95 -3.22 12.42 -1.93
N SER A 96 -3.02 13.63 -1.41
CA SER A 96 -3.79 14.16 -0.27
C SER A 96 -5.32 14.02 -0.47
N GLY A 97 -6.01 13.53 0.55
CA GLY A 97 -7.46 13.32 0.60
C GLY A 97 -7.90 11.90 0.21
N TYR A 98 -7.17 11.24 -0.69
CA TYR A 98 -7.56 9.91 -1.16
C TYR A 98 -7.39 8.82 -0.09
N GLY A 99 -6.51 9.01 0.89
CA GLY A 99 -6.35 8.06 2.00
C GLY A 99 -7.62 7.94 2.83
N HIS A 100 -8.27 9.06 3.15
CA HIS A 100 -9.58 9.09 3.81
C HIS A 100 -10.69 8.46 2.96
N ASP A 101 -10.73 8.77 1.67
CA ASP A 101 -11.71 8.18 0.76
C ASP A 101 -11.54 6.64 0.69
N ASN A 102 -10.31 6.17 0.56
CA ASN A 102 -9.98 4.74 0.56
C ASN A 102 -10.30 4.09 1.91
N LYS A 103 -10.13 4.82 3.03
CA LYS A 103 -10.48 4.33 4.36
C LYS A 103 -11.96 4.01 4.47
N VAL A 104 -12.82 4.94 4.04
CA VAL A 104 -14.28 4.77 4.04
C VAL A 104 -14.70 3.72 3.02
N LYS A 105 -14.16 3.80 1.80
CA LYS A 105 -14.58 2.96 0.67
C LYS A 105 -14.13 1.51 0.79
N TYR A 106 -12.91 1.27 1.30
CA TYR A 106 -12.28 -0.05 1.30
C TYR A 106 -11.80 -0.48 2.69
N TYR A 107 -10.93 0.30 3.35
CA TYR A 107 -10.14 -0.22 4.49
C TYR A 107 -10.99 -0.66 5.68
N ASN A 108 -12.03 0.11 6.04
CA ASN A 108 -12.91 -0.25 7.15
C ASN A 108 -13.59 -1.62 6.97
N LYS A 109 -13.80 -2.08 5.73
CA LYS A 109 -14.41 -3.40 5.44
C LYS A 109 -13.48 -4.56 5.80
N PHE A 110 -12.17 -4.32 5.83
CA PHE A 110 -11.12 -5.31 6.03
C PHE A 110 -10.38 -5.12 7.36
N SER A 111 -10.97 -4.38 8.30
CA SER A 111 -10.37 -4.16 9.62
C SER A 111 -10.28 -5.46 10.45
N ASN A 112 -11.06 -6.47 10.13
CA ASN A 112 -11.06 -7.72 10.91
C ASN A 112 -9.89 -8.66 10.53
N ASN A 113 -9.32 -8.52 9.34
CA ASN A 113 -8.28 -9.41 8.79
C ASN A 113 -6.94 -8.70 8.48
N THR A 114 -6.90 -7.37 8.51
CA THR A 114 -5.69 -6.58 8.29
C THR A 114 -5.09 -6.15 9.62
N LEU A 115 -3.78 -6.30 9.84
CA LEU A 115 -3.11 -5.87 11.08
C LEU A 115 -3.05 -4.34 11.21
N GLY A 116 -2.99 -3.63 10.10
CA GLY A 116 -2.97 -2.18 10.11
C GLY A 116 -3.02 -1.54 8.73
N PHE A 117 -3.49 -0.30 8.71
CA PHE A 117 -3.53 0.61 7.58
C PHE A 117 -2.65 1.82 7.91
N VAL A 118 -1.78 2.19 6.99
CA VAL A 118 -0.83 3.28 7.16
C VAL A 118 -1.09 4.32 6.09
N ALA A 119 -1.13 5.60 6.43
CA ALA A 119 -1.22 6.68 5.46
C ALA A 119 -0.09 7.71 5.64
N GLN A 120 0.12 8.51 4.60
CA GLN A 120 1.12 9.57 4.57
C GLN A 120 0.76 10.74 5.48
N GLY A 121 1.75 11.59 5.76
CA GLY A 121 1.61 12.71 6.70
C GLY A 121 0.57 13.75 6.31
N SER A 122 0.23 13.86 5.02
CA SER A 122 -0.84 14.74 4.53
C SER A 122 -2.24 14.30 4.96
N GLU A 123 -2.44 13.03 5.34
CA GLU A 123 -3.74 12.47 5.70
C GLU A 123 -4.09 12.73 7.17
N PHE A 124 -4.22 14.00 7.56
CA PHE A 124 -4.56 14.37 8.93
C PHE A 124 -5.88 13.73 9.39
N GLY A 125 -5.85 13.06 10.53
CA GLY A 125 -7.02 12.35 11.08
C GLY A 125 -7.24 10.96 10.50
N PHE A 126 -6.36 10.46 9.61
CA PHE A 126 -6.47 9.09 9.09
C PHE A 126 -6.33 8.05 10.19
N GLY A 127 -5.48 8.31 11.18
CA GLY A 127 -5.18 7.38 12.26
C GLY A 127 -4.36 8.03 13.36
N LYS A 128 -3.82 7.22 14.26
CA LYS A 128 -2.90 7.71 15.29
C LYS A 128 -1.64 8.29 14.62
N PRO A 129 -1.29 9.56 14.87
CA PRO A 129 -0.05 10.12 14.37
C PRO A 129 1.17 9.38 14.94
N TYR A 130 2.12 9.02 14.07
CA TYR A 130 3.30 8.27 14.45
C TYR A 130 4.57 8.86 13.80
N ALA A 131 5.59 9.07 14.63
CA ALA A 131 6.94 9.47 14.28
C ALA A 131 7.92 8.54 14.99
N ARG A 132 8.67 7.77 14.19
CA ARG A 132 9.61 6.78 14.72
C ARG A 132 10.66 7.44 15.62
N GLY A 133 10.86 6.90 16.82
CA GLY A 133 11.82 7.43 17.79
C GLY A 133 11.33 8.62 18.61
N ILE A 134 10.16 9.19 18.29
CA ILE A 134 9.57 10.31 19.03
C ILE A 134 8.45 9.80 19.94
N ASN A 135 7.49 9.07 19.38
CA ASN A 135 6.29 8.65 20.11
C ASN A 135 6.04 7.13 20.01
N ASP A 136 7.10 6.33 19.96
CA ASP A 136 7.05 4.86 19.86
C ASP A 136 6.15 4.21 20.90
N GLN A 137 6.19 4.70 22.14
CA GLN A 137 5.39 4.18 23.25
C GLN A 137 3.89 4.42 23.09
N THR A 138 3.48 5.31 22.18
CA THR A 138 2.06 5.62 21.95
C THR A 138 1.37 4.60 21.05
N LEU A 139 2.12 3.80 20.30
CA LEU A 139 1.58 2.79 19.39
C LEU A 139 1.29 1.48 20.14
N VAL A 140 0.01 1.19 20.33
CA VAL A 140 -0.50 0.02 21.03
C VAL A 140 -0.89 -1.05 20.03
N LYS A 141 -0.06 -2.10 19.95
CA LYS A 141 -0.30 -3.25 19.08
C LYS A 141 -1.68 -3.87 19.34
N GLY A 142 -2.43 -4.11 18.27
CA GLY A 142 -3.78 -4.71 18.33
C GLY A 142 -4.90 -3.73 18.68
N LYS A 143 -4.59 -2.48 19.05
CA LYS A 143 -5.57 -1.41 19.24
C LYS A 143 -5.45 -0.36 18.14
N ASP A 144 -4.23 0.09 17.85
CA ASP A 144 -3.98 1.11 16.85
C ASP A 144 -3.80 0.48 15.48
N GLN A 145 -4.91 0.38 14.74
CA GLN A 145 -4.92 -0.23 13.43
C GLN A 145 -4.75 0.79 12.29
N PHE A 146 -5.19 2.04 12.50
CA PHE A 146 -4.97 3.12 11.54
C PHE A 146 -3.85 4.03 12.05
N VAL A 147 -2.81 4.19 11.25
CA VAL A 147 -1.62 4.96 11.59
C VAL A 147 -1.37 6.02 10.52
N GLN A 148 -1.11 7.24 10.94
CA GLN A 148 -0.68 8.34 10.07
C GLN A 148 0.81 8.56 10.31
N VAL A 149 1.66 8.20 9.34
CA VAL A 149 3.10 8.52 9.43
C VAL A 149 3.25 10.00 9.17
N VAL A 150 3.66 10.77 10.17
CA VAL A 150 3.69 12.24 10.08
C VAL A 150 4.70 12.74 9.05
N SER A 151 4.49 13.97 8.56
CA SER A 151 5.23 14.52 7.43
C SER A 151 6.74 14.68 7.69
N CYS A 152 7.52 14.86 6.62
CA CYS A 152 8.96 15.07 6.68
C CYS A 152 9.38 16.33 7.45
N ASN A 153 8.51 17.34 7.55
CA ASN A 153 8.77 18.55 8.35
C ASN A 153 8.47 18.34 9.85
N THR A 154 7.87 17.20 10.20
CA THR A 154 7.55 16.80 11.57
C THR A 154 8.57 15.78 12.11
N HIS A 155 9.39 15.18 11.24
CA HIS A 155 10.56 14.37 11.60
C HIS A 155 11.77 15.28 11.82
#